data_AF-A0A7Y2DG75-F1
#
_entry.id   AF-A0A7Y2DG75-F1
#
_cell.length_a   1.000
_cell.length_b   1.000
_cell.length_c   1.000
_cell.angle_alpha   90.00
_cell.angle_beta   90.00
_cell.angle_gamma   90.00
#
_symmetry.space_group_name_H-M   'P 1'
#
loop_
_entity.id
_entity.type
_entity.pdbx_description
1 polymer ?
#
loop_
_entity_poly.entity_id
_entity_poly.type
_entity_poly.pdbx_seq_one_letter_code
_entity_poly.pdbx_strand_id
1 'polypeptide(L)' 'IRQLTIKKANITTRNFPKTVAEIRKKLSIAEGGERYLFFIRDLNENLMILECTKVA' A
#
# COMPACT_ATOMS: atom_id res chain seq x y z
N ILE A 1 -2.77 11.31 13.57
CA ILE A 1 -2.20 10.46 12.50
C ILE A 1 -2.79 9.06 12.70
N ARG A 2 -3.73 8.62 11.85
CA ARG A 2 -4.37 7.29 11.98
C ARG A 2 -3.30 6.21 11.78
N GLN A 3 -3.03 5.41 12.81
CA GLN A 3 -2.22 4.20 12.69
C GLN A 3 -2.98 3.21 11.79
N LEU A 4 -2.41 2.89 10.63
CA LEU A 4 -2.88 1.76 9.84
C LEU A 4 -2.64 0.48 10.67
N THR A 5 -3.70 -0.05 11.27
CA THR A 5 -3.65 -1.32 12.01
C THR A 5 -3.76 -2.52 11.04
N ILE A 6 -3.15 -2.39 9.86
CA ILE A 6 -3.21 -3.42 8.82
C ILE A 6 -2.02 -4.34 9.02
N LYS A 7 -2.26 -5.55 9.53
CA LYS A 7 -1.20 -6.56 9.77
C LYS A 7 -0.84 -7.37 8.52
N LYS A 8 -1.79 -7.54 7.60
CA LYS A 8 -1.64 -8.30 6.34
C LYS A 8 -2.33 -7.55 5.20
N ALA A 9 -1.61 -7.31 4.12
CA ALA A 9 -2.18 -6.79 2.87
C ALA A 9 -1.33 -7.16 1.65
N ASN A 10 -1.99 -7.19 0.50
CA ASN A 10 -1.35 -7.23 -0.81
C ASN A 10 -0.89 -5.81 -1.17
N ILE A 11 0.41 -5.61 -1.40
CA ILE A 11 0.98 -4.27 -1.66
C ILE A 11 1.42 -4.19 -3.12
N THR A 12 0.98 -3.16 -3.82
CA THR A 12 1.41 -2.84 -5.19
C THR A 12 1.83 -1.38 -5.29
N THR A 13 2.86 -1.09 -6.08
CA THR A 13 3.34 0.27 -6.35
C THR A 13 3.13 0.63 -7.82
N ARG A 14 2.58 1.80 -8.12
CA ARG A 14 2.46 2.35 -9.49
C ARG A 14 3.03 3.77 -9.51
N ASN A 15 4.04 4.00 -10.34
CA ASN A 15 4.73 5.30 -10.42
C ASN A 15 5.19 5.84 -9.05
N PHE A 16 5.59 4.95 -8.14
CA PHE A 16 5.96 5.29 -6.77
C PHE A 16 7.49 5.18 -6.58
N PRO A 17 8.14 6.10 -5.87
CA PRO A 17 9.60 6.13 -5.74
C PRO A 17 10.19 5.02 -4.85
N LYS A 18 9.34 4.21 -4.20
CA LYS A 18 9.76 3.10 -3.34
C LYS A 18 9.25 1.78 -3.88
N THR A 19 10.05 0.74 -3.66
CA THR A 19 9.68 -0.63 -3.99
C THR A 19 8.71 -1.23 -2.97
N VAL A 20 7.97 -2.25 -3.40
CA VAL A 20 7.08 -3.03 -2.51
C VAL A 20 7.84 -3.58 -1.29
N ALA A 21 9.07 -4.06 -1.48
CA ALA A 21 9.90 -4.63 -0.41
C ALA A 21 10.25 -3.59 0.67
N GLU A 22 10.66 -2.38 0.27
CA GLU A 22 10.94 -1.28 1.20
C GLU A 22 9.70 -0.88 1.99
N ILE A 23 8.55 -0.81 1.31
CA ILE A 23 7.27 -0.45 1.94
C ILE A 23 6.87 -1.52 2.96
N ARG A 24 6.97 -2.80 2.60
CA ARG A 24 6.70 -3.94 3.51
C ARG A 24 7.56 -3.88 4.76
N LYS A 25 8.87 -3.65 4.59
CA LYS A 25 9.82 -3.52 5.71
C LYS A 25 9.50 -2.31 6.59
N LYS A 26 9.16 -1.17 6.00
CA LYS A 26 8.87 0.08 6.74
C LYS A 26 7.56 0.01 7.52
N LEU A 27 6.53 -0.62 6.96
CA LEU A 27 5.20 -0.70 7.57
C LEU A 27 4.98 -1.99 8.37
N SER A 28 5.91 -2.95 8.31
CA SER A 28 5.79 -4.27 8.96
C SER A 28 4.51 -5.02 8.57
N ILE A 29 4.13 -4.93 7.29
CA ILE A 29 2.92 -5.55 6.75
C ILE A 29 3.28 -6.88 6.08
N ALA A 30 2.66 -7.98 6.54
CA ALA A 30 2.84 -9.29 5.94
C ALA A 30 2.09 -9.42 4.59
N GLU A 31 2.55 -10.36 3.75
CA GLU A 31 1.91 -10.68 2.47
C GLU A 31 0.51 -11.31 2.67
N GLY A 32 -0.37 -11.10 1.69
CA GLY A 32 -1.70 -11.70 1.63
C GLY A 32 -2.79 -10.96 2.43
N GLY A 33 -3.97 -11.57 2.49
CA GLY A 33 -5.18 -11.00 3.10
C GLY A 33 -6.18 -10.46 2.08
N GLU A 34 -7.27 -9.88 2.56
CA GLU A 34 -8.37 -9.37 1.73
C GLU A 34 -8.20 -7.90 1.32
N ARG A 35 -7.23 -7.22 1.95
CA ARG A 35 -6.92 -5.82 1.67
C ARG A 35 -5.79 -5.70 0.66
N TYR A 36 -5.96 -4.74 -0.23
CA TYR A 36 -5.03 -4.35 -1.26
C TYR A 36 -4.63 -2.91 -1.02
N LEU A 37 -3.33 -2.66 -0.90
CA LEU A 37 -2.76 -1.32 -0.75
C LEU A 37 -2.03 -0.96 -2.03
N PHE A 38 -2.48 0.11 -2.69
CA PHE A 38 -1.83 0.65 -3.87
C PHE A 38 -1.13 1.95 -3.50
N PHE A 39 0.20 1.92 -3.57
CA PHE A 39 1.03 3.09 -3.42
C PHE A 39 1.18 3.73 -4.79
N ILE A 40 0.61 4.91 -4.94
CA ILE A 40 0.54 5.61 -6.22
C ILE A 40 1.05 7.03 -6.10
N ARG A 41 1.38 7.59 -7.24
CA ARG A 41 1.66 9.02 -7.40
C ARG A 41 0.64 9.60 -8.36
N ASP A 42 -0.04 10.67 -7.96
CA ASP A 42 -0.99 11.34 -8.86
C ASP A 42 -0.27 12.15 -9.94
N LEU A 43 -1.06 12.78 -10.81
CA LEU A 43 -0.58 13.64 -11.88
C LEU A 43 0.16 14.89 -11.39
N ASN A 44 -0.02 15.27 -10.13
CA ASN A 44 0.64 16.40 -9.48
C ASN A 44 1.84 15.96 -8.62
N GLU A 45 2.34 14.74 -8.84
CA GLU A 45 3.46 14.15 -8.09
C GLU A 45 3.20 13.87 -6.61
N ASN A 46 1.95 13.95 -6.16
CA ASN A 46 1.57 13.67 -4.77
C ASN A 46 1.56 12.16 -4.50
N LEU A 47 2.19 11.77 -3.40
CA LEU A 47 2.23 10.39 -2.95
C LEU A 47 0.94 10.04 -2.20
N MET A 48 0.23 9.03 -2.67
CA MET A 48 -1.03 8.57 -2.08
C MET A 48 -1.06 7.05 -1.92
N ILE A 49 -1.90 6.59 -1.00
CA ILE A 49 -2.14 5.17 -0.72
C ILE A 49 -3.63 4.92 -0.88
N LEU A 50 -3.99 4.04 -1.81
CA LEU A 50 -5.35 3.55 -1.95
C LEU A 50 -5.48 2.25 -1.18
N GLU A 51 -6.45 2.20 -0.28
CA GLU A 51 -6.88 0.98 0.38
C GLU A 51 -8.12 0.44 -0.33
N CYS A 52 -8.02 -0.78 -0.84
CA CYS A 52 -9.09 -1.44 -1.56
C CYS A 52 -9.34 -2.83 -0.97
N THR A 53 -10.58 -3.28 -1.06
CA THR A 53 -10.97 -4.67 -0.86
C THR A 53 -11.46 -5.23 -2.18
N LYS A 54 -11.24 -6.53 -2.41
CA LYS A 54 -11.79 -7.19 -3.58
C LYS A 54 -13.32 -7.16 -3.50
N VAL A 55 -13.99 -6.69 -4.55
CA VAL A 55 -15.45 -6.78 -4.69
C VAL A 55 -15.79 -8.16 -5.24
N ALA A 56 -16.80 -8.80 -4.64
CA ALA A 56 -17.29 -10.12 -5.04
C ALA A 56 -18.07 -10.05 -6.36
#